data_AF-A0A1B9MCG5-F1
#
_entry.id   AF-A0A1B9MCG5-F1
#
_cell.length_a   1.000
_cell.length_b   1.000
_cell.length_c   1.000
_cell.angle_alpha   90.00
_cell.angle_beta   90.00
_cell.angle_gamma   90.00
#
_symmetry.space_group_name_H-M   'P 1'
#
loop_
_entity.id
_entity.type
_entity.pdbx_description
1 polymer ?
#
loop_
_entity_poly.entity_id
_entity_poly.type
_entity_poly.pdbx_seq_one_letter_code
_entity_poly.pdbx_strand_id
1 'polypeptide(L)'
;MGLFGCPVSVNKAIHELNNGAEKVFVKSRNDAEELFMKRYLGDEYLNMTGESGPSAKNLLKFLKNTDGKTKLGTYHWDDIKDINGRVAGHSPSNPDGILPHLQIHEKSGKIIHIFFQWDS
;
A
#
# COMPACT_ATOMS: atom_id res chain seq x y z
N MET A 1 14.42 2.52 -19.87
CA MET A 1 13.99 1.35 -19.07
C MET A 1 14.08 1.77 -17.61
N GLY A 2 12.96 2.17 -17.02
CA GLY A 2 12.91 2.74 -15.67
C GLY A 2 13.00 1.65 -14.60
N LEU A 3 13.71 1.97 -13.52
CA LEU A 3 14.08 1.13 -12.38
C LEU A 3 12.86 0.58 -11.63
N PHE A 4 12.31 -0.57 -12.04
CA PHE A 4 11.52 -1.39 -11.11
C PHE A 4 12.49 -2.19 -10.26
N GLY A 5 12.36 -2.12 -8.93
CA GLY A 5 13.18 -2.92 -8.03
C GLY A 5 12.99 -4.42 -8.32
N CYS A 6 14.06 -5.20 -8.22
CA CYS A 6 13.94 -6.65 -8.38
C CYS A 6 13.08 -7.23 -7.24
N PRO A 7 12.08 -8.06 -7.54
CA PRO A 7 11.30 -8.74 -6.51
C PRO A 7 12.20 -9.52 -5.54
N VAL A 8 11.93 -9.39 -4.24
CA VAL A 8 12.60 -10.11 -3.17
C VAL A 8 11.61 -11.03 -2.44
N SER A 9 12.13 -12.02 -1.71
CA SER A 9 11.30 -12.85 -0.83
C SER A 9 10.62 -12.02 0.26
N VAL A 10 9.46 -12.47 0.76
CA VAL A 10 8.72 -11.85 1.88
C VAL A 10 9.62 -11.53 3.07
N ASN A 11 10.46 -12.47 3.51
CA ASN A 11 11.33 -12.25 4.68
C ASN A 11 12.38 -11.16 4.43
N LYS A 12 12.93 -11.08 3.21
CA LYS A 12 13.88 -10.01 2.83
C LYS A 12 13.18 -8.65 2.76
N ALA A 13 11.97 -8.58 2.21
CA ALA A 13 11.18 -7.36 2.21
C ALA A 13 10.86 -6.89 3.65
N ILE A 14 10.47 -7.80 4.55
CA ILE A 14 10.27 -7.48 5.98
C ILE A 14 11.55 -6.91 6.61
N HIS A 15 12.70 -7.50 6.30
CA HIS A 15 13.99 -7.02 6.78
C HIS A 15 14.31 -5.60 6.26
N GLU A 16 14.06 -5.33 4.98
CA GLU A 16 14.24 -3.99 4.39
C GLU A 16 13.32 -2.96 5.04
N LEU A 17 12.05 -3.30 5.27
CA LEU A 17 11.11 -2.43 5.97
C LEU A 17 11.49 -2.19 7.45
N ASN A 18 12.06 -3.21 8.13
CA ASN A 18 12.61 -3.05 9.48
C ASN A 18 13.81 -2.10 9.51
N ASN A 19 14.60 -2.07 8.44
CA ASN A 19 15.73 -1.15 8.27
C ASN A 19 15.32 0.22 7.72
N GLY A 20 14.02 0.49 7.60
CA GLY A 20 13.48 1.80 7.27
C GLY A 20 13.19 2.04 5.80
N ALA A 21 13.23 1.02 4.94
CA ALA A 21 12.72 1.14 3.58
C ALA A 21 11.22 1.48 3.59
N GLU A 22 10.80 2.33 2.65
CA GLU A 22 9.39 2.71 2.46
C GLU A 22 8.77 2.06 1.23
N LYS A 23 9.61 1.51 0.34
CA LYS A 23 9.19 0.85 -0.89
C LYS A 23 9.93 -0.48 -1.01
N VAL A 24 9.19 -1.57 -1.16
CA VAL A 24 9.73 -2.91 -1.39
C VAL A 24 8.98 -3.59 -2.54
N PHE A 25 9.63 -4.54 -3.19
CA PHE A 25 9.09 -5.25 -4.34
C PHE A 25 9.03 -6.74 -4.02
N VAL A 26 7.86 -7.34 -4.14
CA VAL A 26 7.65 -8.79 -3.96
C VAL A 26 7.11 -9.40 -5.24
N LYS A 27 7.06 -10.74 -5.32
CA LYS A 27 6.78 -11.41 -6.59
C LYS A 27 5.32 -11.30 -6.99
N SER A 28 4.41 -11.36 -6.02
CA SER A 28 2.97 -11.53 -6.26
C SER A 28 2.11 -10.74 -5.28
N ARG A 29 0.83 -10.61 -5.61
CA ARG A 29 -0.20 -10.09 -4.69
C ARG A 29 -0.25 -10.88 -3.38
N ASN A 30 -0.15 -12.22 -3.47
CA ASN A 30 -0.16 -13.10 -2.30
C ASN A 30 1.07 -12.87 -1.42
N ASP A 31 2.26 -12.62 -1.99
CA ASP A 31 3.46 -12.29 -1.22
C ASP A 31 3.28 -10.97 -0.47
N ALA A 32 2.61 -9.99 -1.09
CA ALA A 32 2.30 -8.71 -0.46
C ALA A 32 1.32 -8.87 0.70
N GLU A 33 0.31 -9.73 0.54
CA GLU A 33 -0.63 -10.09 1.61
C GLU A 33 0.07 -10.85 2.73
N GLU A 34 0.91 -11.83 2.42
CA GLU A 34 1.69 -12.58 3.42
C GLU A 34 2.59 -11.64 4.22
N LEU A 35 3.28 -10.71 3.55
CA LEU A 35 4.08 -9.67 4.19
C LEU A 35 3.19 -8.83 5.12
N PHE A 36 2.02 -8.39 4.63
CA PHE A 36 1.09 -7.61 5.43
C PHE A 36 0.67 -8.34 6.70
N MET A 37 0.26 -9.61 6.53
CA MET A 37 -0.19 -10.46 7.62
C MET A 37 0.90 -10.70 8.66
N LYS A 38 2.16 -10.87 8.24
CA LYS A 38 3.29 -11.07 9.16
C LYS A 38 3.68 -9.84 9.97
N ARG A 39 3.44 -8.63 9.44
CA ARG A 39 3.97 -7.39 10.01
C ARG A 39 2.92 -6.48 10.63
N TYR A 40 1.69 -6.47 10.11
CA TYR A 40 0.67 -5.48 10.49
C TYR A 40 -0.63 -6.12 11.00
N LEU A 41 -0.78 -7.45 10.91
CA LEU A 41 -1.92 -8.15 11.49
C LEU A 41 -1.87 -8.05 13.02
N GLY A 42 -3.02 -7.76 13.63
CA GLY A 42 -3.14 -7.56 15.08
C GLY A 42 -3.05 -6.10 15.51
N ASP A 43 -2.57 -5.20 14.64
CA ASP A 43 -2.48 -3.76 14.92
C ASP A 43 -3.75 -2.99 14.50
N GLU A 44 -4.86 -3.68 14.21
CA GLU A 44 -6.16 -3.06 13.90
C GLU A 44 -6.14 -2.08 12.72
N TYR A 45 -5.28 -2.33 11.71
CA TYR A 45 -5.24 -1.55 10.49
C TYR A 45 -6.58 -1.64 9.74
N LEU A 46 -7.07 -0.50 9.26
CA LEU A 46 -8.35 -0.41 8.56
C LEU A 46 -8.15 -0.50 7.06
N ASN A 47 -8.87 -1.43 6.43
CA ASN A 47 -8.91 -1.53 4.97
C ASN A 47 -9.75 -0.39 4.39
N MET A 48 -9.14 0.39 3.50
CA MET A 48 -9.71 1.53 2.80
C MET A 48 -9.71 1.32 1.27
N THR A 49 -9.54 0.08 0.80
CA THR A 49 -9.52 -0.27 -0.64
C THR A 49 -10.81 0.20 -1.31
N GLY A 50 -10.67 0.95 -2.40
CA GLY A 50 -11.80 1.48 -3.17
C GLY A 50 -12.46 2.73 -2.56
N GLU A 51 -11.95 3.26 -1.44
CA GLU A 51 -12.46 4.50 -0.85
C GLU A 51 -11.73 5.74 -1.38
N SER A 52 -12.41 6.52 -2.20
CA SER A 52 -11.94 7.82 -2.69
C SER A 52 -12.14 8.91 -1.63
N GLY A 53 -11.38 8.84 -0.53
CA GLY A 53 -11.48 9.77 0.62
C GLY A 53 -12.29 9.19 1.79
N PRO A 54 -12.54 9.97 2.87
CA PRO A 54 -13.33 9.50 4.00
C PRO A 54 -14.74 9.16 3.52
N SER A 55 -15.07 7.88 3.36
CA SER A 55 -16.46 7.48 3.17
C SER A 55 -17.29 7.91 4.39
N ALA A 56 -18.60 8.15 4.23
CA ALA A 56 -19.47 8.49 5.37
C ALA A 56 -19.39 7.46 6.52
N LYS A 57 -19.06 6.19 6.19
CA LYS A 57 -18.87 5.09 7.15
C LYS A 57 -17.57 5.22 7.95
N ASN A 58 -16.51 5.71 7.31
CA ASN A 58 -15.22 5.94 7.98
C ASN A 58 -15.04 7.37 8.49
N LEU A 59 -15.91 8.30 8.10
CA LEU A 59 -15.87 9.71 8.48
C LEU A 59 -15.83 9.87 10.02
N LEU A 60 -16.64 9.11 10.76
CA LEU A 60 -16.61 9.14 12.24
C LEU A 60 -15.27 8.65 12.83
N LYS A 61 -14.57 7.71 12.19
CA LYS A 61 -13.21 7.28 12.59
C LYS A 61 -12.15 8.32 12.17
N PHE A 62 -12.27 8.89 10.98
CA PHE A 62 -11.42 9.98 10.50
C PHE A 62 -11.55 11.25 11.35
N LEU A 63 -12.75 11.59 11.83
CA LEU A 63 -13.02 12.78 12.64
C LEU A 63 -12.62 12.61 14.11
N LYS A 64 -12.60 11.37 14.64
CA LYS A 64 -12.12 11.07 16.00
C LYS A 64 -10.59 11.14 16.13
N ASN A 65 -9.87 11.00 15.03
CA ASN A 65 -8.45 11.30 14.95
C ASN A 65 -8.31 12.80 14.64
N THR A 66 -8.51 13.62 15.68
CA THR A 66 -8.50 15.09 15.64
C THR A 66 -7.16 15.64 15.16
N ASP A 67 -6.99 15.74 13.84
CA ASP A 67 -6.07 16.65 13.11
C ASP A 67 -6.49 16.87 11.64
N GLY A 68 -7.63 16.30 11.20
CA GLY A 68 -8.15 16.46 9.83
C GLY A 68 -7.27 15.85 8.73
N LYS A 69 -6.26 15.03 9.08
CA LYS A 69 -5.21 14.58 8.15
C LYS A 69 -4.86 13.09 8.17
N THR A 70 -5.23 12.32 9.19
CA THR A 70 -4.45 11.11 9.45
C THR A 70 -5.10 9.86 8.88
N LYS A 71 -4.69 9.51 7.64
CA LYS A 71 -4.81 8.14 7.08
C LYS A 71 -4.06 7.08 7.92
N LEU A 72 -3.48 7.43 9.06
CA LEU A 72 -2.65 6.56 9.90
C LEU A 72 -3.44 5.33 10.37
N GLY A 73 -2.80 4.18 10.39
CA GLY A 73 -3.47 2.92 10.72
C GLY A 73 -4.45 2.46 9.64
N THR A 74 -4.25 2.87 8.39
CA THR A 74 -5.05 2.39 7.25
C THR A 74 -4.17 1.74 6.19
N TYR A 75 -4.78 0.94 5.33
CA TYR A 75 -4.16 0.40 4.14
C TYR A 75 -5.16 0.33 3.00
N HIS A 76 -4.68 0.34 1.77
CA HIS A 76 -5.51 0.09 0.60
C HIS A 76 -4.73 -0.66 -0.48
N TRP A 77 -5.46 -1.50 -1.21
CA TRP A 77 -4.97 -2.16 -2.41
C TRP A 77 -5.16 -1.25 -3.61
N ASP A 78 -4.05 -1.04 -4.33
CA ASP A 78 -3.95 -0.29 -5.56
C ASP A 78 -3.58 -1.26 -6.69
N ASP A 79 -4.52 -2.14 -7.02
CA ASP A 79 -4.30 -3.30 -7.89
C ASP A 79 -5.39 -3.49 -8.95
N ILE A 80 -6.11 -2.41 -9.26
CA ILE A 80 -7.02 -2.35 -10.41
C ILE A 80 -6.30 -1.67 -11.56
N LYS A 81 -6.27 -2.33 -12.72
CA LYS A 81 -5.60 -1.82 -13.93
C LYS A 81 -6.54 -0.91 -14.74
N ASP A 82 -6.05 0.25 -15.16
CA ASP A 82 -6.74 1.17 -16.06
C ASP A 82 -6.54 0.79 -17.55
N ILE A 83 -7.18 1.54 -18.46
CA ILE A 83 -7.06 1.32 -19.91
C ILE A 83 -5.64 1.52 -20.46
N ASN A 84 -4.78 2.22 -19.72
CA ASN A 84 -3.38 2.48 -20.08
C ASN A 84 -2.42 1.45 -19.48
N GLY A 85 -2.93 0.42 -18.78
CA GLY A 85 -2.11 -0.60 -18.13
C GLY A 85 -1.47 -0.16 -16.81
N ARG A 86 -1.94 0.95 -16.23
CA ARG A 86 -1.49 1.53 -14.97
C ARG A 86 -2.48 1.26 -13.85
N VAL A 87 -2.12 1.55 -12.61
CA VAL A 87 -3.07 1.52 -11.48
C VAL A 87 -4.13 2.60 -11.69
N ALA A 88 -5.40 2.21 -11.58
CA ALA A 88 -6.55 3.12 -11.67
C ALA A 88 -6.51 4.19 -10.57
N GLY A 89 -6.98 5.40 -10.88
CA GLY A 89 -7.03 6.52 -9.93
C GLY A 89 -5.69 7.24 -9.69
N HIS A 90 -4.58 6.73 -10.24
CA HIS A 90 -3.29 7.41 -10.19
C HIS A 90 -3.13 8.39 -11.36
N SER A 91 -2.56 9.57 -11.09
CA SER A 91 -2.24 10.51 -12.17
C SER A 91 -1.18 9.91 -13.12
N PRO A 92 -1.15 10.31 -14.40
CA PRO A 92 -0.11 9.88 -15.33
C PRO A 92 1.32 10.20 -14.85
N SER A 93 1.47 11.25 -14.02
CA SER A 93 2.74 11.67 -13.43
C SER A 93 3.13 10.94 -12.14
N ASN A 94 2.22 10.15 -11.53
CA ASN A 94 2.53 9.42 -10.30
C ASN A 94 3.31 8.13 -10.62
N PRO A 95 4.58 7.98 -10.20
CA PRO A 95 5.37 6.77 -10.48
C PRO A 95 4.80 5.51 -9.80
N ASP A 96 4.09 5.65 -8.69
CA ASP A 96 3.51 4.51 -7.95
C ASP A 96 2.33 3.90 -8.72
N GLY A 97 1.76 4.65 -9.67
CA GLY A 97 0.72 4.15 -10.57
C GLY A 97 1.21 3.19 -11.65
N ILE A 98 2.50 2.84 -11.72
CA ILE A 98 3.00 1.96 -12.76
C ILE A 98 2.80 0.47 -12.43
N LEU A 99 2.94 0.10 -11.16
CA LEU A 99 2.82 -1.28 -10.70
C LEU A 99 1.73 -1.40 -9.63
N PRO A 100 1.03 -2.54 -9.57
CA PRO A 100 0.07 -2.77 -8.52
C PRO A 100 0.79 -2.85 -7.17
N HIS A 101 0.15 -2.36 -6.13
CA HIS A 101 0.75 -2.32 -4.81
C HIS A 101 -0.26 -2.34 -3.66
N LEU A 102 0.25 -2.68 -2.48
CA LEU A 102 -0.40 -2.41 -1.21
C LEU A 102 0.22 -1.14 -0.63
N GLN A 103 -0.61 -0.12 -0.40
CA GLN A 103 -0.18 1.09 0.31
C GLN A 103 -0.64 1.02 1.77
N ILE A 104 0.28 1.25 2.70
CA ILE A 104 0.03 1.21 4.14
C ILE A 104 0.43 2.55 4.73
N HIS A 105 -0.50 3.21 5.38
CA HIS A 105 -0.25 4.38 6.19
C HIS A 105 0.04 3.91 7.62
N GLU A 106 1.31 3.71 7.94
CA GLU A 106 1.71 3.23 9.27
C GLU A 106 1.23 4.18 10.36
N LYS A 107 0.93 3.64 11.55
CA LYS A 107 0.63 4.45 12.74
C LYS A 107 1.79 5.40 13.11
N SER A 108 3.01 5.08 12.70
CA SER A 108 4.23 5.88 12.88
C SER A 108 4.26 7.16 12.03
N GLY A 109 3.41 7.28 11.00
CA GLY A 109 3.47 8.36 10.01
C GLY A 109 4.11 7.97 8.68
N LYS A 110 4.82 6.82 8.61
CA LYS A 110 5.42 6.35 7.35
C LYS A 110 4.36 5.84 6.37
N ILE A 111 4.64 6.00 5.08
CA ILE A 111 3.82 5.44 4.01
C ILE A 111 4.63 4.35 3.32
N ILE A 112 4.19 3.11 3.47
CA ILE A 112 4.84 1.94 2.92
C ILE A 112 4.14 1.52 1.63
N HIS A 113 4.91 1.24 0.59
CA HIS A 113 4.42 0.66 -0.66
C HIS A 113 5.06 -0.72 -0.86
N ILE A 114 4.22 -1.73 -1.00
CA ILE A 114 4.65 -3.09 -1.32
C ILE A 114 4.19 -3.37 -2.75
N PHE A 115 5.10 -3.20 -3.71
CA PHE A 115 4.84 -3.42 -5.12
C PHE A 115 4.92 -4.91 -5.47
N PHE A 116 4.11 -5.32 -6.43
CA PHE A 116 4.17 -6.65 -7.02
C PHE A 116 3.93 -6.59 -8.53
N GLN A 117 4.05 -7.72 -9.22
CA GLN A 117 3.76 -7.79 -10.65
C GLN A 117 2.25 -7.90 -10.88
N TRP A 118 1.78 -7.35 -12.00
CA TRP A 118 0.43 -7.68 -12.48
C TRP A 118 0.35 -9.19 -12.70
N ASP A 119 -0.72 -9.82 -12.21
CA ASP A 119 -0.99 -11.22 -12.56
C ASP A 119 -1.05 -11.35 -14.09
N SER A 120 -0.42 -12.42 -14.59
CA SER A 120 -0.28 -12.72 -16.02
C SER A 120 -1.52 -13.40 -16.57
#